data_AF-A0A2V8L061-F1
#
_entry.id   AF-A0A2V8L061-F1
#
_cell.length_a   1.000
_cell.length_b   1.000
_cell.length_c   1.000
_cell.angle_alpha   90.00
_cell.angle_beta   90.00
_cell.angle_gamma   90.00
#
_symmetry.space_group_name_H-M   'P 1'
#
loop_
_entity.id
_entity.type
_entity.pdbx_description
1 polymer ?
#
loop_
_entity_poly.entity_id
_entity_poly.type
_entity_poly.pdbx_seq_one_letter_code
_entity_poly.pdbx_strand_id
1 'polypeptide(L)'
;MQITEPVTMLTDYALAAASLYFAYLLARILGPRNRVSAWLWCAAFLASAVAALLGGIYHGLASDFDASTLRSIWNVVVFVMGLSGGCMVGGIHAAYVRREDGTVKWIASGVLVTLIGLTVQQTGFRRHSDFNHNDIYHLIQIAAFYMLFRGACTLRDRQTVPTR
;
A
#
# COMPACT_ATOMS: atom_id res chain seq x y z
N MET A 1 -17.44 7.49 23.19
CA MET A 1 -16.67 7.19 21.97
C MET A 1 -17.25 8.03 20.85
N GLN A 2 -16.51 9.04 20.40
CA GLN A 2 -16.91 9.90 19.28
C GLN A 2 -15.99 9.58 18.10
N ILE A 3 -16.56 9.25 16.94
CA ILE A 3 -15.74 9.03 15.74
C ILE A 3 -15.45 10.39 15.10
N THR A 4 -14.16 10.74 14.99
CA THR A 4 -13.72 12.08 14.57
C THR A 4 -13.83 12.27 13.05
N GLU A 5 -13.34 11.29 12.28
CA GLU A 5 -13.42 11.29 10.81
C GLU A 5 -13.97 9.95 10.31
N PRO A 6 -15.30 9.74 10.34
CA PRO A 6 -15.90 8.43 10.09
C PRO A 6 -15.67 7.90 8.68
N VAL A 7 -15.67 8.79 7.67
CA VAL A 7 -15.44 8.38 6.27
C VAL A 7 -13.96 8.07 6.04
N THR A 8 -13.05 8.87 6.60
CA THR A 8 -11.61 8.59 6.52
C THR A 8 -11.28 7.24 7.15
N MET A 9 -11.79 6.99 8.36
CA MET A 9 -11.64 5.70 9.05
C MET A 9 -12.19 4.53 8.21
N LEU A 10 -13.36 4.70 7.59
CA LEU A 10 -13.96 3.66 6.74
C LEU A 10 -13.08 3.38 5.51
N THR A 11 -12.57 4.42 4.84
CA THR A 11 -11.75 4.27 3.65
C THR A 11 -10.35 3.73 3.97
N ASP A 12 -9.80 4.05 5.14
CA ASP A 12 -8.60 3.42 5.70
C ASP A 12 -8.79 1.89 5.84
N TYR A 13 -9.89 1.46 6.46
CA TYR A 13 -10.18 0.03 6.62
C TYR A 13 -10.48 -0.66 5.29
N ALA A 14 -11.08 0.03 4.32
CA ALA A 14 -11.23 -0.49 2.96
C ALA A 14 -9.86 -0.70 2.28
N LEU A 15 -8.94 0.27 2.41
CA LEU A 15 -7.57 0.16 1.90
C LEU A 15 -6.81 -0.98 2.60
N ALA A 16 -6.98 -1.14 3.91
CA ALA A 16 -6.40 -2.24 4.66
C ALA A 16 -6.90 -3.60 4.17
N ALA A 17 -8.22 -3.77 4.03
CA ALA A 17 -8.84 -5.00 3.56
C ALA A 17 -8.40 -5.34 2.12
N ALA A 18 -8.36 -4.35 1.22
CA ALA A 18 -7.86 -4.55 -0.14
C ALA A 18 -6.39 -4.97 -0.16
N SER A 19 -5.55 -4.34 0.66
CA SER A 19 -4.13 -4.67 0.78
C SER A 19 -3.92 -6.10 1.31
N LEU A 20 -4.65 -6.51 2.36
CA LEU A 20 -4.64 -7.90 2.85
C LEU A 20 -5.09 -8.88 1.77
N TYR A 21 -6.14 -8.53 1.02
CA TYR A 21 -6.65 -9.37 -0.05
C TYR A 21 -5.62 -9.56 -1.18
N PHE A 22 -4.93 -8.50 -1.59
CA PHE A 22 -3.84 -8.61 -2.57
C PHE A 22 -2.66 -9.44 -2.06
N ALA A 23 -2.27 -9.27 -0.79
CA ALA A 23 -1.25 -10.11 -0.16
C ALA A 23 -1.65 -11.60 -0.18
N TYR A 24 -2.90 -11.91 0.18
CA TYR A 24 -3.44 -13.26 0.16
C TYR A 24 -3.47 -13.87 -1.25
N LEU A 25 -3.97 -13.13 -2.24
CA LEU A 25 -4.00 -13.60 -3.62
C LEU A 25 -2.60 -13.82 -4.19
N LEU A 26 -1.65 -12.94 -3.86
CA LEU A 26 -0.27 -13.09 -4.29
C LEU A 26 0.38 -14.31 -3.63
N ALA A 27 0.15 -14.51 -2.32
CA ALA A 27 0.61 -15.67 -1.56
C ALA A 27 0.19 -17.01 -2.20
N ARG A 28 -0.98 -17.05 -2.86
CA ARG A 28 -1.52 -18.24 -3.53
C ARG A 28 -0.76 -18.63 -4.80
N ILE A 29 0.03 -17.74 -5.39
CA ILE A 29 0.77 -17.99 -6.64
C ILE A 29 2.29 -18.04 -6.44
N LEU A 30 2.74 -18.13 -5.18
CA LEU A 30 4.15 -18.34 -4.86
C LEU A 30 4.63 -19.69 -5.41
N GLY A 31 5.79 -19.67 -6.04
CA GLY A 31 6.47 -20.85 -6.51
C GLY A 31 7.98 -20.65 -6.61
N PRO A 32 8.73 -21.67 -7.03
CA PRO A 32 10.19 -21.60 -7.11
C PRO A 32 10.73 -20.51 -8.05
N ARG A 33 9.90 -20.02 -8.98
CA ARG A 33 10.29 -19.03 -10.00
C ARG A 33 10.13 -17.57 -9.57
N ASN A 34 9.41 -17.29 -8.49
CA ASN A 34 9.06 -15.93 -8.05
C ASN A 34 9.08 -15.81 -6.52
N ARG A 35 9.78 -16.71 -5.83
CA ARG A 35 9.72 -16.86 -4.37
C ARG A 35 10.15 -15.58 -3.66
N VAL A 36 11.31 -15.02 -4.00
CA VAL A 36 11.87 -13.85 -3.31
C VAL A 36 11.08 -12.60 -3.63
N SER A 37 10.87 -12.32 -4.92
CA SER A 37 10.11 -11.16 -5.37
C SER A 37 8.68 -11.17 -4.84
N ALA A 38 7.97 -12.29 -4.94
CA ALA A 38 6.59 -12.38 -4.45
C ALA A 38 6.50 -12.27 -2.92
N TRP A 39 7.44 -12.84 -2.14
CA TRP A 39 7.45 -12.64 -0.69
C TRP A 39 7.64 -11.18 -0.28
N LEU A 40 8.52 -10.45 -0.97
CA LEU A 40 8.72 -9.02 -0.73
C LEU A 40 7.45 -8.22 -1.06
N TRP A 41 6.76 -8.54 -2.15
CA TRP A 41 5.48 -7.92 -2.48
C TRP A 41 4.36 -8.28 -1.50
N CYS A 42 4.29 -9.53 -1.02
CA CYS A 42 3.36 -9.92 0.04
C CYS A 42 3.63 -9.11 1.32
N ALA A 43 4.89 -9.01 1.73
CA ALA A 43 5.29 -8.21 2.90
C ALA A 43 4.93 -6.73 2.72
N ALA A 44 5.10 -6.17 1.52
CA ALA A 44 4.70 -4.79 1.22
C ALA A 44 3.19 -4.57 1.38
N PHE A 45 2.36 -5.46 0.84
CA PHE A 45 0.90 -5.35 0.99
C PHE A 45 0.44 -5.58 2.44
N LEU A 46 1.06 -6.49 3.18
CA LEU A 46 0.79 -6.69 4.61
C LEU A 46 1.17 -5.47 5.43
N ALA A 47 2.35 -4.88 5.19
CA ALA A 47 2.77 -3.64 5.84
C ALA A 47 1.79 -2.50 5.52
N SER A 48 1.39 -2.37 4.25
CA SER A 48 0.39 -1.36 3.84
C SER A 48 -0.95 -1.54 4.56
N ALA A 49 -1.39 -2.79 4.74
CA ALA A 49 -2.60 -3.08 5.51
C ALA A 49 -2.49 -2.66 6.97
N VAL A 50 -1.36 -2.93 7.63
CA VAL A 50 -1.11 -2.51 9.00
C VAL A 50 -1.07 -0.99 9.11
N ALA A 51 -0.40 -0.31 8.18
CA ALA A 51 -0.36 1.15 8.13
C ALA A 51 -1.76 1.75 7.99
N ALA A 52 -2.60 1.22 7.09
CA ALA A 52 -3.97 1.68 6.89
C ALA A 52 -4.89 1.38 8.09
N LEU A 53 -4.72 0.22 8.77
CA LEU A 53 -5.45 -0.05 10.01
C LEU A 53 -5.12 0.96 11.11
N LEU A 54 -3.83 1.27 11.28
CA LEU A 54 -3.38 2.27 12.25
C LEU A 54 -3.79 3.70 11.83
N GLY A 55 -3.83 3.98 10.53
CA GLY A 55 -4.40 5.21 9.97
C GLY A 55 -5.87 5.38 10.34
N GLY A 56 -6.67 4.33 10.18
CA GLY A 56 -8.07 4.34 10.58
C GLY A 56 -8.28 4.56 12.08
N ILE A 57 -7.40 4.01 12.93
CA ILE A 57 -7.40 4.32 14.38
C ILE A 57 -7.05 5.79 14.62
N TYR A 58 -6.02 6.31 13.96
CA TYR A 58 -5.59 7.70 14.09
C TYR A 58 -6.67 8.70 13.68
N HIS A 59 -7.34 8.49 12.55
CA HIS A 59 -8.38 9.36 12.01
C HIS A 59 -9.73 9.17 12.73
N GLY A 60 -10.09 7.94 13.04
CA GLY A 60 -11.38 7.60 13.63
C GLY A 60 -11.46 7.90 15.13
N LEU A 61 -10.42 7.54 15.88
CA LEU A 61 -10.45 7.50 17.35
C LEU A 61 -9.60 8.61 18.00
N ALA A 62 -9.30 9.69 17.26
CA ALA A 62 -8.43 10.76 17.73
C ALA A 62 -8.85 11.33 19.10
N SER A 63 -10.16 11.47 19.36
CA SER A 63 -10.69 12.00 20.62
C SER A 63 -10.44 11.10 21.84
N ASP A 64 -10.16 9.82 21.63
CA ASP A 64 -10.02 8.83 22.70
C ASP A 64 -8.55 8.71 23.20
N PHE A 65 -7.61 9.40 22.55
CA PHE A 65 -6.18 9.34 22.85
C PHE A 65 -5.59 10.73 23.15
N ASP A 66 -4.52 10.75 23.96
CA ASP A 66 -3.74 11.96 24.18
C ASP A 66 -2.79 12.25 23.00
N ALA A 67 -2.26 13.47 22.94
CA ALA A 67 -1.42 13.92 21.83
C ALA A 67 -0.11 13.11 21.68
N SER A 68 0.43 12.57 22.78
CA SER A 68 1.63 11.73 22.74
C SER A 68 1.35 10.38 22.06
N THR A 69 0.23 9.75 22.43
CA THR A 69 -0.20 8.49 21.83
C THR A 69 -0.51 8.66 20.36
N LEU A 70 -1.26 9.71 19.97
CA LEU A 70 -1.54 9.98 18.56
C LEU A 70 -0.28 10.20 17.72
N ARG A 71 0.70 10.94 18.26
CA ARG A 71 2.00 11.13 17.60
C ARG A 71 2.75 9.81 17.42
N SER A 72 2.68 8.94 18.41
CA SER A 72 3.32 7.63 18.37
C SER A 72 2.66 6.73 17.33
N ILE A 73 1.32 6.68 17.29
CA ILE A 73 0.55 5.96 16.25
C ILE A 73 0.95 6.45 14.87
N TRP A 74 0.96 7.77 14.64
CA TRP A 74 1.33 8.35 13.34
C TRP A 74 2.77 8.02 12.94
N ASN A 75 3.72 8.09 13.87
CA ASN A 75 5.10 7.71 13.58
C ASN A 75 5.20 6.24 13.16
N VAL A 76 4.48 5.33 13.82
CA VAL A 76 4.43 3.91 13.44
C VAL A 76 3.82 3.76 12.04
N VAL A 77 2.73 4.47 11.72
CA VAL A 77 2.14 4.48 10.37
C VAL A 77 3.20 4.85 9.33
N VAL A 78 3.96 5.93 9.56
CA VAL A 78 5.01 6.40 8.64
C VAL A 78 6.13 5.36 8.48
N PHE A 79 6.60 4.75 9.57
CA PHE A 79 7.65 3.71 9.49
C PHE A 79 7.17 2.46 8.75
N VAL A 80 5.95 2.00 9.02
CA VAL A 80 5.38 0.82 8.36
C VAL A 80 5.10 1.09 6.88
N MET A 81 4.67 2.30 6.53
CA MET A 81 4.53 2.74 5.13
C MET A 81 5.88 2.81 4.41
N GLY A 82 6.95 3.28 5.09
CA GLY A 82 8.31 3.22 4.58
C GLY A 82 8.81 1.80 4.34
N LEU A 83 8.54 0.88 5.28
CA LEU A 83 8.82 -0.55 5.13
C LEU A 83 8.10 -1.13 3.91
N SER A 84 6.82 -0.79 3.72
CA SER A 84 6.06 -1.20 2.54
C SER A 84 6.75 -0.77 1.25
N GLY A 85 7.10 0.51 1.11
CA GLY A 85 7.81 1.03 -0.06
C GLY A 85 9.16 0.34 -0.28
N GLY A 86 9.94 0.12 0.79
CA GLY A 86 11.21 -0.61 0.75
C GLY A 86 11.05 -2.05 0.25
N CYS A 87 10.02 -2.76 0.71
CA CYS A 87 9.68 -4.09 0.24
C CYS A 87 9.25 -4.10 -1.23
N MET A 88 8.46 -3.12 -1.70
CA MET A 88 8.10 -3.01 -3.12
C MET A 88 9.34 -2.81 -4.00
N VAL A 89 10.22 -1.88 -3.63
CA VAL A 89 11.49 -1.63 -4.35
C VAL A 89 12.38 -2.87 -4.32
N GLY A 90 12.50 -3.54 -3.17
CA GLY A 90 13.21 -4.80 -3.03
C GLY A 90 12.63 -5.90 -3.93
N GLY A 91 11.31 -6.01 -4.02
CA GLY A 91 10.62 -6.97 -4.88
C GLY A 91 10.90 -6.74 -6.37
N ILE A 92 10.93 -5.48 -6.80
CA ILE A 92 11.33 -5.10 -8.16
C ILE A 92 12.81 -5.41 -8.40
N HIS A 93 13.68 -5.07 -7.44
CA HIS A 93 15.12 -5.30 -7.53
C HIS A 93 15.46 -6.80 -7.61
N ALA A 94 14.75 -7.63 -6.84
CA ALA A 94 14.90 -9.08 -6.84
C ALA A 94 14.33 -9.75 -8.10
N ALA A 95 13.56 -9.03 -8.91
CA ALA A 95 12.90 -9.59 -10.09
C ALA A 95 13.69 -9.39 -11.40
N TYR A 96 13.44 -10.28 -12.34
CA TYR A 96 13.74 -10.11 -13.76
C TYR A 96 12.55 -9.44 -14.46
N VAL A 97 12.68 -8.14 -14.74
CA VAL A 97 11.60 -7.32 -15.30
C VAL A 97 11.66 -7.32 -16.83
N ARG A 98 10.63 -7.87 -17.48
CA ARG A 98 10.45 -7.79 -18.94
C ARG A 98 9.47 -6.67 -19.30
N ARG A 99 9.65 -6.05 -20.48
CA ARG A 99 8.70 -5.03 -20.98
C ARG A 99 7.50 -5.65 -21.68
N GLU A 100 7.67 -6.84 -22.27
CA GLU A 100 6.70 -7.50 -23.16
C GLU A 100 5.54 -8.16 -22.43
N ASP A 101 5.69 -8.50 -21.15
CA ASP A 101 4.66 -9.18 -20.34
C ASP A 101 3.71 -8.20 -19.62
N GLY A 102 3.85 -6.90 -19.88
CA GLY A 102 3.03 -5.86 -19.26
C GLY A 102 3.44 -5.50 -17.83
N THR A 103 4.46 -6.14 -17.24
CA THR A 103 4.96 -5.84 -15.88
C THR A 103 5.24 -4.35 -15.71
N VAL A 104 6.04 -3.78 -16.61
CA VAL A 104 6.44 -2.37 -16.55
C VAL A 104 5.23 -1.45 -16.65
N LYS A 105 4.26 -1.77 -17.53
CA LYS A 105 3.05 -0.97 -17.69
C LYS A 105 2.25 -0.94 -16.39
N TRP A 106 2.05 -2.09 -15.75
CA TRP A 106 1.30 -2.18 -14.50
C TRP A 106 1.99 -1.46 -13.36
N ILE A 107 3.30 -1.70 -13.16
CA ILE A 107 4.07 -1.05 -12.10
C ILE A 107 4.12 0.47 -12.31
N ALA A 108 4.45 0.93 -13.52
CA ALA A 108 4.52 2.36 -13.83
C ALA A 108 3.15 3.05 -13.67
N SER A 109 2.06 2.40 -14.09
CA SER A 109 0.71 2.93 -13.91
C SER A 109 0.35 3.03 -12.44
N GLY A 110 0.65 2.00 -11.62
CA GLY A 110 0.41 2.03 -10.18
C GLY A 110 1.19 3.14 -9.47
N VAL A 111 2.45 3.33 -9.83
CA VAL A 111 3.28 4.46 -9.33
C VAL A 111 2.68 5.79 -9.73
N LEU A 112 2.31 5.97 -11.00
CA LEU A 112 1.69 7.21 -11.48
C LEU A 112 0.38 7.52 -10.75
N VAL A 113 -0.49 6.52 -10.57
CA VAL A 113 -1.76 6.69 -9.86
C VAL A 113 -1.53 7.00 -8.38
N THR A 114 -0.50 6.42 -7.75
CA THR A 114 -0.08 6.78 -6.38
C THR A 114 0.34 8.25 -6.31
N LEU A 115 1.15 8.73 -7.27
CA LEU A 115 1.56 10.13 -7.32
C LEU A 115 0.36 11.08 -7.51
N ILE A 116 -0.61 10.71 -8.36
CA ILE A 116 -1.87 11.46 -8.48
C ILE A 116 -2.61 11.49 -7.13
N GLY A 117 -2.71 10.35 -6.44
CA GLY A 117 -3.28 10.29 -5.10
C GLY A 117 -2.59 11.25 -4.12
N LEU A 118 -1.26 11.28 -4.09
CA LEU A 118 -0.49 12.19 -3.25
C LEU A 118 -0.78 13.66 -3.59
N THR A 119 -0.93 14.01 -4.87
CA THR A 119 -1.32 15.37 -5.25
C THR A 119 -2.71 15.73 -4.73
N VAL A 120 -3.68 14.80 -4.77
CA VAL A 120 -5.02 15.01 -4.20
C VAL A 120 -4.94 15.17 -2.68
N GLN A 121 -4.17 14.34 -1.99
CA GLN A 121 -3.98 14.42 -0.54
C GLN A 121 -3.44 15.80 -0.12
N GLN A 122 -2.50 16.36 -0.88
CA GLN A 122 -1.90 17.67 -0.59
C GLN A 122 -2.84 18.86 -0.82
N THR A 123 -3.98 18.68 -1.50
CA THR A 123 -4.92 19.78 -1.74
C THR A 123 -5.58 20.30 -0.46
N GLY A 124 -5.64 19.50 0.60
CA GLY A 124 -6.37 19.84 1.82
C GLY A 124 -7.89 19.99 1.63
N PHE A 125 -8.42 19.57 0.47
CA PHE A 125 -9.83 19.72 0.15
C PHE A 125 -10.74 19.00 1.14
N ARG A 126 -11.89 19.61 1.46
CA ARG A 126 -12.94 19.05 2.30
C ARG A 126 -14.31 19.40 1.72
N ARG A 127 -15.14 18.40 1.46
CA ARG A 127 -16.52 18.54 0.95
C ARG A 127 -17.50 17.98 1.97
N HIS A 128 -18.41 18.80 2.46
CA HIS A 128 -19.28 18.45 3.60
C HIS A 128 -18.48 18.13 4.88
N SER A 129 -19.17 17.86 5.99
CA SER A 129 -18.56 17.64 7.31
C SER A 129 -17.55 16.49 7.31
N ASP A 130 -17.78 15.45 6.50
CA ASP A 130 -17.11 14.16 6.69
C ASP A 130 -16.27 13.68 5.48
N PHE A 131 -16.52 14.15 4.25
CA PHE A 131 -15.79 13.71 3.05
C PHE A 131 -14.65 14.69 2.68
N ASN A 132 -13.46 14.19 2.40
CA ASN A 132 -12.26 15.01 2.23
C ASN A 132 -11.20 14.36 1.31
N HIS A 133 -10.07 15.05 1.17
CA HIS A 133 -8.93 14.62 0.35
C HIS A 133 -8.34 13.27 0.74
N ASN A 134 -8.37 12.87 2.03
CA ASN A 134 -7.89 11.55 2.48
C ASN A 134 -8.78 10.44 1.95
N ASP A 135 -10.10 10.62 1.94
CA ASP A 135 -11.04 9.62 1.40
C ASP A 135 -10.75 9.32 -0.07
N ILE A 136 -10.60 10.38 -0.86
CA ILE A 136 -10.29 10.26 -2.28
C ILE A 136 -8.90 9.64 -2.46
N TYR A 137 -7.92 10.06 -1.65
CA TYR A 137 -6.58 9.47 -1.66
C TYR A 137 -6.63 7.97 -1.42
N HIS A 138 -7.34 7.48 -0.39
CA HIS A 138 -7.46 6.06 -0.09
C HIS A 138 -8.07 5.27 -1.25
N LEU A 139 -9.13 5.78 -1.89
CA LEU A 139 -9.74 5.13 -3.05
C LEU A 139 -8.79 5.08 -4.25
N ILE A 140 -8.06 6.17 -4.51
CA ILE A 140 -7.01 6.19 -5.55
C ILE A 140 -5.91 5.19 -5.20
N GLN A 141 -5.51 5.10 -3.94
CA GLN A 141 -4.46 4.20 -3.48
C GLN A 141 -4.86 2.73 -3.61
N ILE A 142 -6.14 2.38 -3.39
CA ILE A 142 -6.67 1.05 -3.69
C ILE A 142 -6.51 0.72 -5.17
N ALA A 143 -6.86 1.64 -6.06
CA ALA A 143 -6.70 1.46 -7.51
C ALA A 143 -5.22 1.33 -7.91
N ALA A 144 -4.34 2.13 -7.31
CA ALA A 144 -2.90 2.03 -7.51
C ALA A 144 -2.36 0.67 -7.05
N PHE A 145 -2.74 0.20 -5.86
CA PHE A 145 -2.33 -1.08 -5.32
C PHE A 145 -2.84 -2.25 -6.14
N TYR A 146 -4.03 -2.16 -6.72
CA TYR A 146 -4.49 -3.14 -7.69
C TYR A 146 -3.55 -3.22 -8.91
N MET A 147 -3.14 -2.07 -9.47
CA MET A 147 -2.18 -2.05 -10.59
C MET A 147 -0.83 -2.62 -10.20
N LEU A 148 -0.31 -2.26 -9.03
CA LEU A 148 0.96 -2.81 -8.51
C LEU A 148 0.85 -4.33 -8.28
N PHE A 149 -0.26 -4.82 -7.73
CA PHE A 149 -0.54 -6.24 -7.54
C PHE A 149 -0.52 -6.99 -8.88
N ARG A 150 -1.17 -6.44 -9.92
CA ARG A 150 -1.15 -7.03 -11.26
C ARG A 150 0.26 -7.14 -11.82
N GLY A 151 1.11 -6.14 -11.58
CA GLY A 151 2.53 -6.18 -11.92
C GLY A 151 3.32 -7.20 -11.08
N ALA A 152 3.05 -7.30 -9.79
CA ALA A 152 3.68 -8.28 -8.91
C ALA A 152 3.39 -9.72 -9.34
N CYS A 153 2.19 -10.00 -9.85
CA CYS A 153 1.80 -11.32 -10.33
C CYS A 153 2.58 -11.80 -11.57
N THR A 154 3.22 -10.89 -12.33
CA THR A 154 3.99 -11.26 -13.53
C THR A 154 5.48 -11.42 -13.26
N LEU A 155 5.95 -11.02 -12.07
CA LEU A 155 7.36 -11.06 -11.72
C LEU A 155 7.89 -12.48 -11.59
N ARG A 156 9.17 -12.62 -11.94
CA ARG A 156 9.99 -13.80 -11.69
C ARG A 156 11.27 -13.36 -11.02
N ASP A 157 11.80 -14.18 -10.15
CA ASP A 157 13.07 -13.92 -9.48
C ASP A 157 14.19 -13.84 -10.52
N ARG A 158 15.10 -12.89 -10.31
CA ARG A 158 16.33 -12.78 -11.08
C ARG A 158 17.17 -14.02 -10.80
N GLN A 159 17.54 -14.75 -11.85
CA GLN A 159 18.47 -15.87 -11.70
C GLN A 159 19.84 -15.33 -11.30
N THR A 160 20.36 -15.78 -10.15
CA THR A 160 21.78 -15.60 -9.83
C THR A 160 22.57 -16.47 -10.80
N VAL A 161 23.35 -15.86 -11.68
CA VAL A 161 24.32 -16.59 -12.50
C VAL A 161 25.22 -17.37 -11.53
N PRO A 162 25.40 -18.69 -11.68
CA PRO A 162 26.42 -19.39 -10.91
C PRO A 162 27.75 -18.77 -11.29
N THR A 163 28.41 -18.09 -10.36
CA THR A 163 29.84 -17.79 -10.49
C THR A 163 30.54 -19.14 -10.61
N ARG A 164 30.99 -19.48 -11.82
CA ARG A 164 31.82 -20.65 -12.08
C ARG A 164 33.12 -20.55 -11.31
#